data_AF-A0A501Q3N1-F1
#
_entry.id   AF-A0A501Q3N1-F1
#
_cell.length_a   1.000
_cell.length_b   1.000
_cell.length_c   1.000
_cell.angle_alpha   90.00
_cell.angle_beta   90.00
_cell.angle_gamma   90.00
#
_symmetry.space_group_name_H-M   'P 1'
#
loop_
_entity.id
_entity.type
_entity.pdbx_description
1 polymer ?
#
loop_
_entity_poly.entity_id
_entity_poly.type
_entity_poly.pdbx_seq_one_letter_code
_entity_poly.pdbx_strand_id
1 'polypeptide(L)'
;MATLKITVIFFFCFSYSCLLAQETNKVFDYDQLIFDSDTCCWRKLADNKEYEKGANLIVSYLKNNKTHTNKHSLNWHAGQLFAKAQKDQQAIRYFRKTYNFLYRWFGGEDGKTWYFYAKGTVAFIKRDKEKLHKIIEIWNKSLPKDGNYDTLILLYENWDKKYLEITER
;
A
#
# COMPACT_ATOMS: atom_id res chain seq x y z
N MET A 1 -2.89 -61.57 -31.44
CA MET A 1 -2.60 -60.98 -30.12
C MET A 1 -1.43 -60.03 -30.25
N ALA A 2 -1.69 -58.72 -30.25
CA ALA A 2 -0.65 -57.70 -30.15
C ALA A 2 -1.18 -56.64 -29.16
N THR A 3 -0.55 -56.59 -27.99
CA THR A 3 -0.88 -55.70 -26.88
C THR A 3 -0.36 -54.30 -27.14
N LEU A 4 -1.28 -53.33 -27.21
CA LEU A 4 -1.01 -51.90 -27.25
C LEU A 4 -0.50 -51.44 -25.87
N LYS A 5 0.74 -50.96 -25.78
CA LYS A 5 1.26 -50.31 -24.56
C LYS A 5 0.82 -48.85 -24.55
N ILE A 6 -0.09 -48.51 -23.64
CA ILE A 6 -0.45 -47.12 -23.33
C ILE A 6 0.57 -46.59 -22.33
N THR A 7 1.45 -45.70 -22.76
CA THR A 7 2.36 -44.96 -21.89
C THR A 7 1.62 -43.76 -21.31
N VAL A 8 1.27 -43.80 -20.02
CA VAL A 8 0.69 -42.66 -19.31
C VAL A 8 1.85 -41.76 -18.85
N ILE A 9 1.96 -40.56 -19.42
CA ILE A 9 2.87 -39.53 -18.96
C ILE A 9 2.15 -38.73 -17.87
N PHE A 10 2.46 -39.00 -16.60
CA PHE A 10 2.10 -38.12 -15.49
C PHE A 10 3.09 -36.96 -15.45
N PHE A 11 2.71 -35.81 -16.01
CA PHE A 11 3.47 -34.57 -15.82
C PHE A 11 3.28 -34.09 -14.37
N PHE A 12 4.35 -34.22 -13.58
CA PHE A 12 4.44 -33.81 -12.19
C PHE A 12 4.45 -32.27 -12.08
N CYS A 13 3.30 -31.62 -12.22
CA CYS A 13 3.16 -30.17 -11.98
C CYS A 13 2.91 -29.87 -10.49
N PHE A 14 3.77 -30.35 -9.58
CA PHE A 14 3.56 -30.17 -8.13
C PHE A 14 4.82 -29.80 -7.34
N SER A 15 5.76 -29.03 -7.92
CA SER A 15 6.96 -28.59 -7.20
C SER A 15 7.09 -27.08 -6.98
N TYR A 16 6.40 -26.22 -7.75
CA TYR A 16 6.53 -24.77 -7.59
C TYR A 16 5.69 -24.17 -6.46
N SER A 17 4.53 -24.75 -6.15
CA SER A 17 3.60 -24.19 -5.18
C SER A 17 4.11 -24.30 -3.73
N CYS A 18 4.93 -25.31 -3.42
CA CYS A 18 5.39 -25.56 -2.06
C CYS A 18 6.57 -24.65 -1.65
N LEU A 19 7.44 -24.28 -2.60
CA LEU A 19 8.57 -23.38 -2.37
C LEU A 19 8.13 -21.93 -2.09
N LEU A 20 7.15 -21.43 -2.85
CA LEU A 20 6.59 -20.08 -2.62
C LEU A 20 5.91 -19.97 -1.25
N ALA A 21 5.20 -21.01 -0.81
CA ALA A 21 4.54 -21.02 0.50
C ALA A 21 5.56 -20.95 1.66
N GLN A 22 6.71 -21.62 1.53
CA GLN A 22 7.73 -21.65 2.58
C GLN A 22 8.47 -20.32 2.73
N GLU A 23 8.71 -19.57 1.64
CA GLU A 23 9.25 -18.21 1.73
C GLU A 23 8.25 -17.23 2.35
N THR A 24 6.96 -17.31 1.99
CA THR A 24 5.95 -16.37 2.53
C THR A 24 5.77 -16.46 4.04
N ASN A 25 5.97 -17.64 4.64
CA ASN A 25 5.87 -17.80 6.09
C ASN A 25 7.02 -17.12 6.85
N LYS A 26 8.24 -17.11 6.29
CA LYS A 26 9.39 -16.45 6.92
C LYS A 26 9.26 -14.93 6.96
N VAL A 27 8.58 -14.34 5.97
CA VAL A 27 8.41 -12.88 5.88
C VAL A 27 7.63 -12.32 7.07
N PHE A 28 6.75 -13.10 7.69
CA PHE A 28 5.97 -12.66 8.85
C PHE A 28 6.79 -12.60 10.15
N ASP A 29 7.93 -13.30 10.18
CA ASP A 29 8.86 -13.31 11.32
C ASP A 29 9.93 -12.21 11.22
N TYR A 30 10.01 -11.50 10.09
CA TYR A 30 10.93 -10.38 9.94
C TYR A 30 10.58 -9.23 10.88
N ASP A 31 11.59 -8.51 11.35
CA ASP A 31 11.36 -7.18 11.90
C ASP A 31 10.94 -6.22 10.77
N GLN A 32 10.40 -5.05 11.14
CA GLN A 32 9.91 -4.13 10.14
C GLN A 32 11.05 -3.58 9.25
N LEU A 33 12.27 -3.41 9.75
CA LEU A 33 13.38 -2.88 8.96
C LEU A 33 13.69 -3.82 7.77
N ILE A 34 13.74 -5.12 8.03
CA ILE A 34 13.95 -6.14 6.99
C ILE A 34 12.71 -6.22 6.09
N PHE A 35 11.50 -6.24 6.66
CA PHE A 35 10.25 -6.27 5.89
C PHE A 35 10.12 -5.08 4.94
N ASP A 36 10.69 -3.95 5.33
CA ASP A 36 10.74 -2.71 4.58
C ASP A 36 11.91 -2.62 3.58
N SER A 37 12.76 -3.64 3.43
CA SER A 37 13.88 -3.61 2.47
C SER A 37 13.44 -3.58 1.00
N ASP A 38 14.15 -2.82 0.16
CA ASP A 38 13.94 -2.79 -1.31
C ASP A 38 14.31 -4.11 -1.99
N THR A 39 15.17 -4.91 -1.35
CA THR A 39 15.62 -6.21 -1.91
C THR A 39 14.65 -7.35 -1.65
N CYS A 40 13.63 -7.13 -0.81
CA CYS A 40 12.65 -8.13 -0.46
C CYS A 40 11.22 -7.59 -0.44
N CYS A 41 10.32 -8.52 -0.13
CA CYS A 41 9.05 -8.20 0.50
C CYS A 41 8.18 -7.25 -0.34
N TRP A 42 7.54 -6.27 0.30
CA TRP A 42 6.50 -5.49 -0.36
C TRP A 42 7.06 -4.39 -1.26
N ARG A 43 8.23 -3.81 -0.96
CA ARG A 43 8.87 -2.79 -1.80
C ARG A 43 9.34 -3.38 -3.13
N LYS A 44 9.98 -4.55 -3.11
CA LYS A 44 10.32 -5.30 -4.34
C LYS A 44 9.08 -5.59 -5.22
N LEU A 45 7.96 -5.97 -4.60
CA LEU A 45 6.70 -6.17 -5.33
C LEU A 45 6.17 -4.86 -5.92
N ALA A 46 6.29 -3.74 -5.20
CA ALA A 46 5.90 -2.42 -5.68
C ALA A 46 6.76 -1.96 -6.87
N ASP A 47 8.07 -2.18 -6.82
CA ASP A 47 9.01 -1.86 -7.91
C ASP A 47 8.71 -2.66 -9.18
N ASN A 48 8.28 -3.92 -9.01
CA ASN A 48 7.79 -4.77 -10.10
C ASN A 48 6.37 -4.42 -10.56
N LYS A 49 5.76 -3.35 -10.04
CA LYS A 49 4.38 -2.92 -10.31
C LYS A 49 3.31 -3.93 -9.88
N GLU A 50 3.66 -4.88 -9.02
CA GLU A 50 2.77 -5.87 -8.44
C GLU A 50 2.04 -5.30 -7.20
N TYR A 51 1.45 -4.11 -7.33
CA TYR A 51 0.99 -3.31 -6.19
C TYR A 51 -0.05 -4.02 -5.32
N GLU A 52 -1.01 -4.74 -5.90
CA GLU A 52 -2.00 -5.48 -5.12
C GLU A 52 -1.35 -6.60 -4.28
N LYS A 53 -0.35 -7.29 -4.82
CA LYS A 53 0.40 -8.31 -4.08
C LYS A 53 1.20 -7.68 -2.96
N GLY A 54 1.90 -6.58 -3.22
CA GLY A 54 2.64 -5.83 -2.21
C GLY A 54 1.72 -5.34 -1.07
N ALA A 55 0.57 -4.78 -1.42
CA ALA A 55 -0.43 -4.34 -0.45
C ALA A 55 -0.93 -5.51 0.41
N ASN A 56 -1.31 -6.63 -0.22
CA ASN A 56 -1.77 -7.83 0.49
C ASN A 56 -0.69 -8.45 1.38
N LEU A 57 0.58 -8.36 1.00
CA LEU A 57 1.69 -8.79 1.83
C LEU A 57 1.80 -7.94 3.10
N ILE A 58 1.70 -6.61 2.98
CA ILE A 58 1.65 -5.69 4.14
C ILE A 58 0.47 -6.04 5.05
N VAL A 59 -0.70 -6.28 4.48
CA VAL A 59 -1.90 -6.66 5.25
C VAL A 59 -1.68 -7.96 6.01
N SER A 60 -1.03 -8.93 5.40
CA SER A 60 -0.73 -10.22 6.02
C SER A 60 0.33 -10.08 7.12
N TYR A 61 1.37 -9.29 6.88
CA TYR A 61 2.38 -8.96 7.88
C TYR A 61 1.75 -8.28 9.11
N LEU A 62 0.89 -7.27 8.91
CA LEU A 62 0.16 -6.58 9.99
C LEU A 62 -0.75 -7.49 10.83
N LYS A 63 -1.22 -8.62 10.27
CA LYS A 63 -2.05 -9.60 10.97
C LYS A 63 -1.24 -10.61 11.78
N ASN A 64 -0.10 -11.01 11.25
CA ASN A 64 0.69 -12.12 11.79
C ASN A 64 1.82 -11.65 12.71
N ASN A 65 2.38 -10.46 12.48
CA ASN A 65 3.46 -9.94 13.30
C ASN A 65 2.91 -9.27 14.57
N LYS A 66 3.36 -9.74 15.74
CA LYS A 66 2.84 -9.35 17.06
C LYS A 66 3.71 -8.30 17.79
N THR A 67 4.84 -7.88 17.24
CA THR A 67 5.83 -7.05 17.96
C THR A 67 6.35 -5.87 17.14
N HIS A 68 6.60 -4.74 17.82
CA HIS A 68 7.29 -3.52 17.34
C HIS A 68 7.10 -3.12 15.87
N THR A 69 5.86 -3.14 15.39
CA THR A 69 5.52 -2.71 14.03
C THR A 69 4.94 -1.29 14.05
N ASN A 70 5.50 -0.37 13.27
CA ASN A 70 4.91 0.92 12.95
C ASN A 70 3.71 0.71 12.02
N LYS A 71 2.56 0.40 12.65
CA LYS A 71 1.30 0.13 11.96
C LYS A 71 0.84 1.33 11.13
N HIS A 72 1.12 2.56 11.54
CA HIS A 72 0.70 3.75 10.80
C HIS A 72 1.36 3.80 9.42
N SER A 73 2.69 3.65 9.38
CA SER A 73 3.47 3.61 8.14
C SER A 73 3.02 2.47 7.23
N LEU A 74 2.87 1.25 7.75
CA LEU A 74 2.44 0.12 6.94
C LEU A 74 1.02 0.24 6.40
N ASN A 75 0.06 0.74 7.20
CA ASN A 75 -1.29 1.00 6.68
C ASN A 75 -1.29 2.08 5.60
N TRP A 76 -0.37 3.05 5.67
CA TRP A 76 -0.22 4.10 4.67
C TRP A 76 0.31 3.55 3.36
N HIS A 77 1.39 2.78 3.40
CA HIS A 77 1.92 2.10 2.23
C HIS A 77 0.91 1.13 1.62
N ALA A 78 0.19 0.34 2.43
CA ALA A 78 -0.90 -0.49 1.92
C ALA A 78 -1.98 0.34 1.21
N GLY A 79 -2.35 1.50 1.75
CA GLY A 79 -3.29 2.44 1.12
C GLY A 79 -2.81 2.91 -0.26
N GLN A 80 -1.54 3.34 -0.36
CA GLN A 80 -0.92 3.79 -1.61
C GLN A 80 -0.88 2.67 -2.66
N LEU A 81 -0.46 1.47 -2.27
CA LEU A 81 -0.37 0.33 -3.19
C LEU A 81 -1.76 -0.14 -3.64
N PHE A 82 -2.77 -0.18 -2.77
CA PHE A 82 -4.13 -0.45 -3.19
C PHE A 82 -4.67 0.64 -4.14
N ALA A 83 -4.33 1.92 -3.92
CA ALA A 83 -4.72 3.00 -4.82
C ALA A 83 -4.05 2.87 -6.20
N LYS A 84 -2.75 2.53 -6.24
CA LYS A 84 -2.02 2.19 -7.48
C LYS A 84 -2.62 0.98 -8.19
N ALA A 85 -3.09 -0.02 -7.44
CA ALA A 85 -3.81 -1.18 -7.96
C ALA A 85 -5.29 -0.90 -8.34
N GLN A 86 -5.77 0.36 -8.25
CA GLN A 86 -7.17 0.74 -8.51
C GLN A 86 -8.19 -0.01 -7.62
N LYS A 87 -7.78 -0.37 -6.40
CA LYS A 87 -8.59 -1.02 -5.37
C LYS A 87 -9.11 0.01 -4.37
N ASP A 88 -9.96 0.92 -4.83
CA ASP A 88 -10.38 2.12 -4.09
C ASP A 88 -10.96 1.82 -2.70
N GLN A 89 -11.78 0.77 -2.58
CA GLN A 89 -12.36 0.39 -1.29
C GLN A 89 -11.29 -0.04 -0.28
N GLN A 90 -10.32 -0.85 -0.73
CA GLN A 90 -9.18 -1.22 0.12
C GLN A 90 -8.30 -0.01 0.41
N ALA A 91 -7.97 0.81 -0.59
CA ALA A 91 -7.16 2.01 -0.42
C ALA A 91 -7.75 2.94 0.65
N ILE A 92 -9.06 3.26 0.54
CA ILE A 92 -9.77 4.08 1.53
C ILE A 92 -9.74 3.42 2.91
N ARG A 93 -9.96 2.11 2.99
CA ARG A 93 -9.93 1.37 4.27
C ARG A 93 -8.57 1.51 4.95
N TYR A 94 -7.48 1.37 4.21
CA TYR A 94 -6.12 1.40 4.76
C TYR A 94 -5.63 2.82 5.05
N PHE A 95 -5.92 3.81 4.19
CA PHE A 95 -5.66 5.22 4.52
C PHE A 95 -6.39 5.67 5.79
N ARG A 96 -7.63 5.22 6.02
CA ARG A 96 -8.36 5.55 7.26
C ARG A 96 -7.73 4.98 8.54
N LYS A 97 -6.87 3.97 8.42
CA LYS A 97 -6.14 3.40 9.57
C LYS A 97 -4.85 4.16 9.88
N THR A 98 -4.40 5.06 8.99
CA THR A 98 -3.16 5.82 9.21
C THR A 98 -3.39 6.99 10.16
N TYR A 99 -4.64 7.47 10.28
CA TYR A 99 -4.95 8.67 11.03
C TYR A 99 -6.13 8.50 12.00
N ASN A 100 -6.08 9.22 13.11
CA ASN A 100 -7.19 9.47 14.01
C ASN A 100 -7.44 10.99 14.10
N PHE A 101 -8.66 11.42 14.42
CA PHE A 101 -8.98 12.83 14.63
C PHE A 101 -8.08 13.48 15.69
N LEU A 102 -7.61 12.71 16.68
CA LEU A 102 -6.68 13.18 17.71
C LEU A 102 -5.33 13.63 17.14
N TYR A 103 -4.84 13.03 16.05
CA TYR A 103 -3.55 13.45 15.45
C TYR A 103 -3.61 14.85 14.86
N ARG A 104 -4.79 15.28 14.39
CA ARG A 104 -4.97 16.66 13.93
C ARG A 104 -4.70 17.68 15.04
N TRP A 105 -4.99 17.32 16.29
CA TRP A 105 -4.90 18.23 17.43
C TRP A 105 -3.61 18.04 18.25
N PHE A 106 -3.19 16.79 18.44
CA PHE A 106 -2.12 16.42 19.38
C PHE A 106 -0.95 15.64 18.73
N GLY A 107 -0.99 15.38 17.41
CA GLY A 107 0.01 14.56 16.73
C GLY A 107 1.34 15.25 16.43
N GLY A 108 1.57 16.46 16.95
CA GLY A 108 2.69 17.29 16.51
C GLY A 108 2.57 17.66 15.03
N GLU A 109 3.70 18.00 14.42
CA GLU A 109 3.76 18.30 12.99
C GLU A 109 3.57 17.03 12.15
N ASP A 110 4.38 15.99 12.41
CA ASP A 110 4.31 14.71 11.71
C ASP A 110 2.89 14.13 11.73
N GLY A 111 2.28 13.94 12.90
CA GLY A 111 0.94 13.36 12.99
C GLY A 111 -0.11 14.16 12.21
N LYS A 112 0.06 15.49 12.08
CA LYS A 112 -0.82 16.32 11.25
C LYS A 112 -0.55 16.11 9.76
N THR A 113 0.71 16.03 9.30
CA THR A 113 1.02 15.78 7.88
C THR A 113 0.50 14.41 7.44
N TRP A 114 0.70 13.36 8.25
CA TRP A 114 0.11 12.02 8.03
C TRP A 114 -1.42 12.08 7.92
N TYR A 115 -2.07 12.82 8.83
CA TYR A 115 -3.51 13.00 8.83
C TYR A 115 -4.01 13.69 7.55
N PHE A 116 -3.40 14.80 7.15
CA PHE A 116 -3.86 15.56 5.98
C PHE A 116 -3.56 14.81 4.68
N TYR A 117 -2.41 14.17 4.55
CA TYR A 117 -2.10 13.37 3.35
C TYR A 117 -3.11 12.26 3.14
N ALA A 118 -3.33 11.43 4.17
CA ALA A 118 -4.23 10.29 4.04
C ALA A 118 -5.68 10.74 3.82
N LYS A 119 -6.13 11.80 4.50
CA LYS A 119 -7.47 12.34 4.31
C LYS A 119 -7.65 13.00 2.94
N GLY A 120 -6.63 13.68 2.43
CA GLY A 120 -6.60 14.29 1.10
C GLY A 120 -6.64 13.24 0.01
N THR A 121 -5.81 12.20 0.13
CA THR A 121 -5.82 11.07 -0.81
C THR A 121 -7.17 10.34 -0.81
N VAL A 122 -7.80 10.15 0.35
CA VAL A 122 -9.18 9.61 0.42
C VAL A 122 -10.19 10.51 -0.27
N ALA A 123 -10.06 11.84 -0.18
CA ALA A 123 -10.93 12.78 -0.89
C ALA A 123 -10.75 12.65 -2.42
N PHE A 124 -9.50 12.56 -2.89
CA PHE A 124 -9.19 12.30 -4.29
C PHE A 124 -9.85 11.01 -4.81
N ILE A 125 -9.63 9.87 -4.12
CA ILE A 125 -10.20 8.57 -4.51
C ILE A 125 -11.73 8.62 -4.54
N LYS A 126 -12.34 9.35 -3.61
CA LYS A 126 -13.80 9.54 -3.55
C LYS A 126 -14.35 10.57 -4.55
N ARG A 127 -13.50 11.18 -5.38
CA ARG A 127 -13.87 12.26 -6.29
C ARG A 127 -14.49 13.48 -5.59
N ASP A 128 -14.02 13.77 -4.37
CA ASP A 128 -14.43 14.94 -3.56
C ASP A 128 -13.41 16.08 -3.70
N LYS A 129 -13.51 16.83 -4.81
CA LYS A 129 -12.54 17.86 -5.21
C LYS A 129 -12.47 19.01 -4.20
N GLU A 130 -13.64 19.47 -3.74
CA GLU A 130 -13.75 20.57 -2.77
C GLU A 130 -13.05 20.23 -1.46
N LYS A 131 -13.23 18.99 -0.97
CA LYS A 131 -12.57 18.54 0.25
C LYS A 131 -11.06 18.42 0.08
N LEU A 132 -10.59 17.91 -1.07
CA LEU A 132 -9.16 17.88 -1.36
C LEU A 132 -8.58 19.30 -1.36
N HIS A 133 -9.23 20.24 -2.06
CA HIS A 133 -8.83 21.64 -2.08
C HIS A 133 -8.73 22.23 -0.66
N LYS A 134 -9.77 22.08 0.15
CA LYS A 134 -9.79 22.58 1.54
C LYS A 134 -8.68 21.98 2.40
N ILE A 135 -8.35 20.70 2.19
CA ILE A 135 -7.24 20.04 2.89
C ILE A 135 -5.90 20.68 2.52
N ILE A 136 -5.67 20.90 1.21
CA ILE A 136 -4.47 21.55 0.69
C ILE A 136 -4.35 22.97 1.25
N GLU A 137 -5.44 23.75 1.25
CA GLU A 137 -5.44 25.12 1.80
C GLU A 137 -5.08 25.16 3.29
N ILE A 138 -5.59 24.21 4.08
CA ILE A 138 -5.27 24.13 5.51
C ILE A 138 -3.79 23.76 5.71
N TRP A 139 -3.29 22.78 4.95
CA TRP A 139 -1.88 22.38 5.01
C TRP A 139 -0.98 23.56 4.66
N ASN A 140 -1.21 24.19 3.51
CA ASN A 140 -0.39 25.32 3.00
C ASN A 140 -0.25 26.47 4.01
N LYS A 141 -1.25 26.69 4.88
CA LYS A 141 -1.25 27.76 5.89
C LYS A 141 -0.54 27.39 7.20
N SER A 142 -0.46 26.11 7.55
CA SER A 142 -0.21 25.71 8.94
C SER A 142 0.83 24.61 9.15
N LEU A 143 1.36 24.03 8.07
CA LEU A 143 2.30 22.91 8.11
C LEU A 143 3.40 23.10 7.06
N PRO A 144 4.59 22.52 7.26
CA PRO A 144 5.64 22.56 6.25
C PRO A 144 5.24 21.77 5.02
N LYS A 145 5.79 22.19 3.88
CA LYS A 145 5.56 21.57 2.58
C LYS A 145 6.60 20.46 2.40
N ASP A 146 6.13 19.24 2.24
CA ASP A 146 6.93 18.05 2.00
C ASP A 146 6.45 17.32 0.74
N GLY A 147 7.07 16.20 0.41
CA GLY A 147 6.65 15.41 -0.76
C GLY A 147 5.21 14.89 -0.68
N ASN A 148 4.63 14.77 0.52
CA ASN A 148 3.23 14.40 0.71
C ASN A 148 2.30 15.55 0.32
N TYR A 149 2.63 16.78 0.73
CA TYR A 149 1.96 17.99 0.27
C TYR A 149 2.00 18.11 -1.26
N ASP A 150 3.18 17.96 -1.86
CA ASP A 150 3.36 18.05 -3.32
C ASP A 150 2.52 16.98 -4.03
N THR A 151 2.43 15.78 -3.48
CA THR A 151 1.56 14.72 -4.02
C THR A 151 0.09 15.15 -3.99
N LEU A 152 -0.41 15.79 -2.92
CA LEU A 152 -1.79 16.28 -2.89
C LEU A 152 -2.05 17.36 -3.94
N ILE A 153 -1.08 18.24 -4.19
CA ILE A 153 -1.15 19.24 -5.27
C ILE A 153 -1.27 18.54 -6.62
N LEU A 154 -0.39 17.57 -6.91
CA LEU A 154 -0.44 16.81 -8.17
C LEU A 154 -1.78 16.10 -8.37
N LEU A 155 -2.33 15.51 -7.30
CA LEU A 155 -3.65 14.86 -7.32
C LEU A 155 -4.78 15.86 -7.62
N TYR A 156 -4.68 17.08 -7.09
CA TYR A 156 -5.67 18.13 -7.32
C TYR A 156 -5.59 18.69 -8.75
N GLU A 157 -4.39 18.93 -9.25
CA GLU A 157 -4.13 19.49 -10.58
C GLU A 157 -4.43 18.49 -11.69
N ASN A 158 -4.17 17.20 -11.47
CA ASN A 158 -4.44 16.12 -12.41
C ASN A 158 -5.75 15.40 -12.09
N TRP A 159 -6.79 16.17 -11.74
CA TRP A 159 -8.05 15.64 -11.20
C TRP A 159 -8.67 14.53 -12.04
N ASP A 160 -8.53 14.53 -13.36
CA ASP A 160 -9.18 13.56 -14.24
C ASP A 160 -8.38 12.26 -14.47
N LYS A 161 -7.16 12.17 -13.91
CA LYS A 161 -6.32 10.97 -13.98
C LYS A 161 -6.54 10.05 -12.78
N LYS A 162 -6.13 8.79 -12.90
CA LYS A 162 -6.11 7.84 -11.77
C LYS A 162 -4.90 8.08 -10.87
N TYR A 163 -4.99 7.62 -9.62
CA TYR A 163 -3.91 7.75 -8.64
C TYR A 163 -2.57 7.21 -9.16
N LEU A 164 -2.58 6.05 -9.82
CA LEU A 164 -1.37 5.45 -10.42
C LEU A 164 -0.73 6.39 -11.44
N GLU A 165 -1.51 6.94 -12.37
CA GLU A 165 -1.01 7.80 -13.46
C GLU A 165 -0.34 9.09 -12.96
N ILE A 166 -0.66 9.52 -11.74
CA ILE A 166 -0.13 10.74 -11.12
C ILE A 166 1.09 10.44 -10.23
N THR A 167 1.11 9.26 -9.60
CA THR A 167 2.08 8.91 -8.55
C THR A 167 3.13 7.89 -8.98
N GLU A 168 3.04 7.39 -10.22
CA GLU A 168 4.09 6.59 -10.82
C GLU A 168 5.27 7.49 -11.21
N ARG A 169 6.46 7.15 -10.73
CA ARG A 169 7.71 7.83 -11.05
C ARG A 169 8.63 6.86 -11.77
#